data_AF-A0A2V6B4V7-F1
#
_entry.id   AF-A0A2V6B4V7-F1
#
_cell.length_a   1.000
_cell.length_b   1.000
_cell.length_c   1.000
_cell.angle_alpha   90.00
_cell.angle_beta   90.00
_cell.angle_gamma   90.00
#
_symmetry.space_group_name_H-M   'P 1'
#
loop_
_entity.id
_entity.type
_entity.pdbx_description
1 polymer ?
#
loop_
_entity_poly.entity_id
_entity_poly.type
_entity_poly.pdbx_seq_one_letter_code
_entity_poly.pdbx_strand_id
1 'polypeptide(L)' 'VSLAADADVKRLLLFHHDPNHDDEMVDKIVDKARMQIAQMGKSIAVEAAREGSEVILS' A
#
# COMPACT_ATOMS: atom_id res chain seq x y z
N VAL A 1 6.83 2.01 -3.96
CA VAL A 1 6.13 0.87 -4.59
C VAL A 1 6.97 0.10 -5.60
N SER A 2 8.00 0.69 -6.21
CA SER A 2 8.90 0.01 -7.17
C SER A 2 9.49 -1.28 -6.61
N LEU A 3 10.06 -1.25 -5.39
CA LEU A 3 10.60 -2.46 -4.76
C LEU A 3 9.61 -3.62 -4.69
N ALA A 4 8.34 -3.34 -4.39
CA ALA A 4 7.29 -4.36 -4.35
C ALA A 4 6.94 -4.88 -5.76
N ALA A 5 6.93 -3.99 -6.75
CA ALA A 5 6.73 -4.34 -8.16
C ALA A 5 7.89 -5.19 -8.72
N ASP A 6 9.12 -4.85 -8.39
CA ASP A 6 10.34 -5.55 -8.80
C ASP A 6 10.41 -6.95 -8.16
N ALA A 7 9.97 -7.06 -6.91
CA ALA A 7 9.87 -8.33 -6.19
C ALA A 7 8.63 -9.18 -6.55
N ASP A 8 7.79 -8.70 -7.46
CA ASP A 8 6.56 -9.36 -7.93
C ASP A 8 5.65 -9.87 -6.78
N VAL A 9 5.51 -9.06 -5.73
CA VAL A 9 4.72 -9.44 -4.56
C VAL A 9 3.23 -9.47 -4.86
N LYS A 10 2.49 -10.31 -4.16
CA LYS A 10 1.02 -10.38 -4.28
C LYS A 10 0.30 -9.22 -3.58
N ARG A 11 0.82 -8.79 -2.43
CA ARG A 11 0.23 -7.74 -1.57
C ARG A 11 1.31 -6.81 -1.01
N LEU A 12 1.00 -5.53 -0.93
CA LEU A 12 1.81 -4.48 -0.31
C LEU A 12 0.97 -3.74 0.75
N LEU A 13 1.37 -3.85 2.02
CA LEU A 13 0.82 -3.03 3.10
C LEU A 13 1.77 -1.87 3.41
N LEU A 14 1.26 -0.65 3.32
CA LEU A 14 1.96 0.58 3.69
C LEU A 14 1.77 0.85 5.19
N PHE A 15 2.86 1.08 5.93
CA PHE A 15 2.83 1.35 7.37
C PHE A 15 3.75 2.54 7.72
N HIS A 16 3.71 2.98 8.99
CA HIS A 16 4.45 4.14 9.50
C HIS A 16 4.01 5.47 8.85
N HIS A 17 2.70 5.68 8.69
CA HIS A 17 2.19 6.99 8.29
C HIS A 17 2.55 8.04 9.37
N ASP A 18 2.78 9.28 8.95
CA ASP A 18 2.98 10.40 9.87
C ASP A 18 1.77 10.48 10.83
N PRO A 19 1.96 10.54 12.16
CA PRO A 19 0.84 10.64 13.11
C PRO A 19 -0.08 11.85 12.88
N ASN A 20 0.39 12.87 12.15
CA ASN A 20 -0.41 14.03 11.78
C ASN A 20 -1.21 13.83 10.48
N HIS A 21 -1.02 12.73 9.76
CA HIS A 21 -1.86 12.39 8.63
C HIS A 21 -3.22 11.90 9.13
N ASP A 22 -4.26 12.60 8.71
CA ASP A 22 -5.64 12.12 8.86
C ASP A 22 -5.94 10.98 7.87
N ASP A 23 -7.11 10.37 8.05
CA ASP A 23 -7.56 9.26 7.22
C ASP A 23 -7.58 9.62 5.72
N GLU A 24 -8.00 10.84 5.37
CA GLU A 24 -8.02 11.29 3.97
C GLU A 24 -6.62 11.36 3.36
N MET A 25 -5.63 11.80 4.13
CA MET A 25 -4.24 11.85 3.69
C MET A 25 -3.69 10.44 3.48
N VAL A 26 -4.00 9.50 4.39
CA VAL A 26 -3.63 8.09 4.23
C VAL A 26 -4.26 7.50 2.98
N ASP A 27 -5.54 7.76 2.72
CA ASP A 27 -6.23 7.29 1.52
C ASP A 27 -5.57 7.83 0.23
N LYS A 28 -5.21 9.11 0.21
CA LYS A 28 -4.46 9.71 -0.92
C LYS A 28 -3.10 9.02 -1.16
N ILE A 29 -2.41 8.61 -0.10
CA ILE A 29 -1.15 7.86 -0.21
C ILE A 29 -1.40 6.49 -0.85
N VAL A 30 -2.43 5.76 -0.41
CA VAL A 30 -2.79 4.45 -0.96
C VAL A 30 -3.18 4.57 -2.44
N ASP A 31 -4.00 5.56 -2.78
CA ASP A 31 -4.45 5.76 -4.16
C ASP A 31 -3.30 6.13 -5.09
N LYS A 32 -2.40 7.01 -4.65
CA LYS A 32 -1.16 7.30 -5.38
C LYS A 32 -0.32 6.05 -5.60
N ALA A 33 -0.19 5.20 -4.58
CA ALA A 33 0.56 3.95 -4.68
C ALA A 33 -0.09 2.97 -5.68
N ARG A 34 -1.42 2.86 -5.68
CA ARG A 34 -2.19 2.06 -6.65
C ARG A 34 -1.99 2.57 -8.09
N MET A 35 -2.06 3.88 -8.29
CA MET A 35 -1.80 4.49 -9.60
C MET A 35 -0.41 4.16 -10.11
N GLN A 36 0.61 4.24 -9.25
CA GLN A 36 1.99 3.91 -9.62
C GLN A 36 2.15 2.43 -10.00
N ILE A 37 1.51 1.50 -9.27
CA ILE A 37 1.50 0.08 -9.60
C ILE A 37 0.83 -0.17 -10.96
N ALA A 38 -0.32 0.48 -11.22
CA ALA A 38 -1.02 0.37 -12.50
C ALA A 38 -0.19 0.92 -13.67
N GLN A 39 0.52 2.03 -13.49
CA GLN A 39 1.44 2.60 -14.48
C GLN A 39 2.61 1.65 -14.81
N MET A 40 3.02 0.81 -13.85
CA MET A 40 4.03 -0.23 -14.06
C MET A 40 3.47 -1.50 -14.73
N GLY A 41 2.16 -1.54 -15.04
CA GLY A 41 1.50 -2.71 -15.62
C GLY A 41 1.41 -3.92 -14.67
N LYS A 42 1.53 -3.68 -13.36
CA LYS A 42 1.49 -4.72 -12.32
C LYS A 42 0.10 -4.79 -11.68
N SER A 43 -0.23 -5.96 -11.16
CA SER A 43 -1.47 -6.20 -10.40
C SER A 43 -1.10 -6.62 -8.97
N ILE A 44 -0.79 -5.63 -8.15
CA ILE A 44 -0.44 -5.80 -6.74
C ILE A 44 -1.55 -5.17 -5.90
N ALA A 45 -2.09 -5.91 -4.93
CA ALA A 45 -3.03 -5.34 -3.98
C ALA A 45 -2.28 -4.43 -3.00
N VAL A 46 -2.68 -3.15 -2.95
CA VAL A 46 -2.05 -2.12 -2.12
C VAL A 46 -3.06 -1.59 -1.10
N GLU A 47 -2.65 -1.62 0.17
CA GLU A 47 -3.46 -1.23 1.32
C GLU A 47 -2.60 -0.46 2.33
N ALA A 48 -3.23 0.36 3.19
CA ALA A 48 -2.57 0.90 4.37
C ALA A 48 -2.83 -0.01 5.57
N ALA A 49 -1.78 -0.31 6.33
CA ALA A 49 -1.91 -0.98 7.62
C ALA A 49 -2.66 -0.08 8.60
N ARG A 50 -3.61 -0.65 9.32
CA ARG A 50 -4.41 0.03 10.35
C ARG A 50 -4.11 -0.57 11.71
N GLU A 51 -4.17 0.25 12.75
CA GLU A 51 -3.96 -0.22 14.13
C GLU A 51 -4.95 -1.36 14.46
N GLY A 52 -4.45 -2.39 15.15
CA GLY A 52 -5.25 -3.57 15.51
C GLY A 52 -5.63 -4.50 14.36
N SER A 53 -5.18 -4.25 13.13
CA SER A 53 -5.44 -5.16 12.00
C SER A 53 -4.46 -6.33 11.97
N GLU A 54 -4.96 -7.50 11.60
CA GLU A 54 -4.17 -8.71 11.43
C GLU A 54 -4.11 -9.14 9.96
N VAL A 55 -2.96 -9.70 9.55
CA VAL A 55 -2.78 -10.29 8.22
C VAL A 55 -2.49 -11.76 8.38
N ILE A 56 -3.43 -12.60 7.93
CA ILE A 56 -3.23 -14.04 7.85
C ILE A 56 -2.44 -14.34 6.59
N LEU A 57 -1.32 -15.05 6.75
CA LEU A 57 -0.49 -15.54 5.66
C LEU A 57 -0.96 -16.96 5.29
N SER A 58 -1.14 -17.19 3.99
CA SER A 58 -1.57 -18.44 3.39
C SER A 58 -0.52 -18.95 2.41
#